data_AF-A0A612XQ05-F1
#
_entry.id   AF-A0A612XQ05-F1
#
_cell.length_a   1.000
_cell.length_b   1.000
_cell.length_c   1.000
_cell.angle_alpha   90.00
_cell.angle_beta   90.00
_cell.angle_gamma   90.00
#
_symmetry.space_group_name_H-M   'P 1'
#
loop_
_entity.id
_entity.type
_entity.pdbx_description
1 polymer ?
#
loop_
_entity_poly.entity_id
_entity_poly.type
_entity_poly.pdbx_seq_one_letter_code
_entity_poly.pdbx_strand_id
1 'polypeptide(L)'
;TGTGHPGLTFFNRGGELLNFDPIKDRIQSAHKLLFGPTGAGKSATLTVELCQQMAIHRPRLFLVESGNSFGPLADYYSSLGLTVNKVSIKPGKGTCLPVFADAHLLRDISDEALDESQLRDIDDVDDDEEDDDEEKRDILGEMEIAAVLMVTGGDRDEKLSRADRGLLRKALKMAADMAYDENRQMLPEDLKTVLESISTDKSLNDKGSSRWHPKMQSRASEMALALELMTEGFEGELFNREGEAWPEADVTIVDLGYLAREGYESQMALAVISLANTVNHIAERDQHDDRDIVFTIDEAHVVTANPLVSPYFAKISKMWRKLGTWLWLATQNLKDY
;
A
#
# COMPACT_ATOMS: atom_id res chain seq x y z
N THR A 1 29.33 23.11 -3.89
CA THR A 1 29.68 21.77 -4.39
C THR A 1 28.39 20.98 -4.61
N GLY A 2 28.44 19.81 -5.26
CA GLY A 2 27.23 19.08 -5.67
C GLY A 2 26.79 19.43 -7.10
N THR A 3 25.49 19.39 -7.38
CA THR A 3 24.92 19.73 -8.70
C THR A 3 24.67 21.23 -8.88
N GLY A 4 24.62 21.97 -7.77
CA GLY A 4 24.37 23.42 -7.77
C GLY A 4 22.89 23.81 -7.67
N HIS A 5 21.96 22.85 -7.72
CA HIS A 5 20.54 23.10 -7.50
C HIS A 5 20.19 23.00 -6.00
N PRO A 6 19.66 24.06 -5.35
CA PRO A 6 19.45 24.09 -3.92
C PRO A 6 18.13 23.44 -3.49
N GLY A 7 17.98 22.13 -3.69
CA GLY A 7 16.83 21.36 -3.16
C GLY A 7 17.08 20.79 -1.76
N LEU A 8 18.29 20.27 -1.53
CA LEU A 8 18.84 19.82 -0.27
C LEU A 8 20.24 20.43 -0.11
N THR A 9 20.47 21.01 1.06
CA THR A 9 21.72 21.68 1.43
C THR A 9 22.30 21.03 2.67
N PHE A 10 23.54 20.56 2.53
CA PHE A 10 24.36 20.00 3.60
C PHE A 10 25.77 20.62 3.57
N PHE A 11 26.69 20.05 4.35
CA PHE A 11 28.08 20.46 4.37
C PHE A 11 28.98 19.32 3.91
N ASN A 12 29.94 19.61 3.03
CA ASN A 12 31.01 18.67 2.73
C ASN A 12 32.03 18.61 3.89
N ARG A 13 33.04 17.74 3.77
CA ARG A 13 34.09 17.59 4.80
C ARG A 13 34.86 18.89 5.10
N GLY A 14 34.95 19.81 4.13
CA GLY A 14 35.61 21.12 4.29
C GLY A 14 34.72 22.19 4.93
N GLY A 15 33.46 21.88 5.22
CA GLY A 15 32.48 22.84 5.73
C GLY A 15 31.84 23.73 4.65
N GLU A 16 32.07 23.44 3.37
CA GLU A 16 31.42 24.15 2.28
C GLU A 16 30.03 23.58 2.01
N LEU A 17 29.14 24.43 1.49
CA LEU A 17 27.78 24.02 1.11
C LEU A 17 27.82 22.97 -0.01
N LEU A 18 27.18 21.84 0.26
CA LEU A 18 26.88 20.76 -0.66
C LEU A 18 25.40 20.83 -1.02
N ASN A 19 25.11 21.21 -2.27
CA ASN A 19 23.75 21.43 -2.76
C ASN A 19 23.42 20.43 -3.86
N PHE A 20 22.29 19.76 -3.73
CA PHE A 20 21.68 18.95 -4.78
C PHE A 20 20.17 18.92 -4.61
N ASP A 21 19.42 18.74 -5.68
CA ASP A 21 17.97 18.69 -5.68
C ASP A 21 17.51 17.32 -6.19
N PRO A 22 17.05 16.40 -5.32
CA PRO A 22 16.69 15.05 -5.74
C PRO A 22 15.60 15.04 -6.80
N ILE A 23 14.71 16.03 -6.80
CA ILE A 23 13.65 16.15 -7.80
C ILE A 23 14.23 16.68 -9.11
N LYS A 24 14.96 17.80 -9.11
CA LYS A 24 15.47 18.39 -10.37
C LYS A 24 16.65 17.64 -11.01
N ASP A 25 17.50 17.02 -10.18
CA ASP A 25 18.73 16.36 -10.63
C ASP A 25 18.53 14.88 -11.00
N ARG A 26 17.30 14.37 -10.89
CA ARG A 26 16.98 12.99 -11.21
C ARG A 26 17.34 12.67 -12.66
N ILE A 27 17.96 11.52 -12.87
CA ILE A 27 18.10 10.93 -14.21
C ILE A 27 16.84 10.12 -14.52
N GLN A 28 16.46 9.27 -13.56
CA GLN A 28 15.34 8.36 -13.69
C GLN A 28 14.28 8.64 -12.63
N SER A 29 14.62 8.51 -11.35
CA SER A 29 13.70 8.73 -10.23
C SER A 29 14.31 9.60 -9.15
N ALA A 30 13.44 10.20 -8.32
CA ALA A 30 13.82 10.88 -7.08
C ALA A 30 13.52 10.03 -5.83
N HIS A 31 13.42 8.70 -5.99
CA HIS A 31 13.32 7.77 -4.87
C HIS A 31 14.58 7.85 -4.01
N LYS A 32 14.42 7.61 -2.71
CA LYS A 32 15.52 7.77 -1.75
C LYS A 32 15.50 6.68 -0.69
N LEU A 33 16.68 6.18 -0.35
CA LEU A 33 16.92 5.31 0.80
C LEU A 33 17.85 6.03 1.80
N LEU A 34 17.37 6.23 3.02
CA LEU A 34 18.17 6.69 4.16
C LEU A 34 18.36 5.53 5.13
N PHE A 35 19.60 5.19 5.47
CA PHE A 35 19.87 4.11 6.41
C PHE A 35 20.91 4.49 7.45
N GLY A 36 20.83 3.83 8.60
CA GLY A 36 21.76 4.01 9.72
C GLY A 36 21.21 3.38 10.99
N PRO A 37 22.08 2.91 11.90
CA PRO A 37 21.64 2.23 13.11
C PRO A 37 20.76 3.13 14.01
N THR A 38 20.13 2.54 15.02
CA THR A 38 19.40 3.31 16.04
C THR A 38 20.30 4.40 16.62
N GLY A 39 19.77 5.62 16.75
CA GLY A 39 20.54 6.77 17.27
C GLY A 39 21.47 7.45 16.26
N ALA A 40 21.58 6.97 15.01
CA ALA A 40 22.39 7.62 13.98
C ALA A 40 21.83 8.95 13.45
N GLY A 41 20.66 9.39 13.93
CA GLY A 41 20.03 10.65 13.54
C GLY A 41 19.15 10.58 12.29
N LYS A 42 18.66 9.40 11.87
CA LYS A 42 17.81 9.23 10.67
C LYS A 42 16.60 10.16 10.65
N SER A 43 15.75 10.11 11.67
CA SER A 43 14.52 10.93 11.72
C SER A 43 14.84 12.43 11.81
N ALA A 44 15.98 12.80 12.42
CA ALA A 44 16.46 14.18 12.41
C ALA A 44 16.92 14.63 11.01
N THR A 45 17.65 13.78 10.29
CA THR A 45 18.03 14.02 8.89
C THR A 45 16.80 14.11 8.00
N LEU A 46 15.84 13.18 8.12
CA LEU A 46 14.57 13.24 7.39
C LEU A 46 13.82 14.55 7.66
N THR A 47 13.74 14.98 8.91
CA THR A 47 13.10 16.26 9.27
C THR A 47 13.74 17.43 8.54
N VAL A 48 15.08 17.49 8.50
CA VAL A 48 15.82 18.53 7.78
C VAL A 48 15.56 18.47 6.27
N GLU A 49 15.55 17.28 5.69
CA GLU A 49 15.31 17.08 4.26
C GLU A 49 13.87 17.45 3.88
N LEU A 50 12.88 16.99 4.65
CA LEU A 50 11.46 17.27 4.42
C LEU A 50 11.14 18.76 4.59
N CYS A 51 11.75 19.45 5.55
CA CYS A 51 11.64 20.91 5.66
C CYS A 51 12.15 21.62 4.40
N GLN A 52 13.30 21.19 3.87
CA GLN A 52 13.87 21.79 2.66
C GLN A 52 13.04 21.47 1.42
N GLN A 53 12.58 20.23 1.25
CA GLN A 53 11.70 19.86 0.14
C GLN A 53 10.38 20.63 0.19
N MET A 54 9.77 20.74 1.37
CA MET A 54 8.56 21.54 1.55
C MET A 54 8.80 23.01 1.22
N ALA A 55 9.95 23.59 1.60
CA ALA A 55 10.27 24.98 1.29
C ALA A 55 10.50 25.24 -0.21
N ILE A 56 11.14 24.31 -0.92
CA ILE A 56 11.56 24.50 -2.32
C ILE A 56 10.47 24.09 -3.32
N HIS A 57 9.86 22.92 -3.11
CA HIS A 57 8.94 22.30 -4.08
C HIS A 57 7.50 22.27 -3.59
N ARG A 58 7.26 22.37 -2.28
CA ARG A 58 5.93 22.19 -1.65
C ARG A 58 5.20 20.93 -2.17
N PRO A 59 5.84 19.74 -2.17
CA PRO A 59 5.17 18.53 -2.63
C PRO A 59 3.97 18.22 -1.73
N ARG A 60 3.07 17.35 -2.20
CA ARG A 60 2.12 16.71 -1.28
C ARG A 60 2.89 15.66 -0.47
N LEU A 61 2.96 15.86 0.84
CA LEU A 61 3.77 15.01 1.71
C LEU A 61 2.88 13.97 2.41
N PHE A 62 3.18 12.69 2.20
CA PHE A 62 2.68 11.60 3.03
C PHE A 62 3.85 11.07 3.86
N LEU A 63 3.70 11.04 5.18
CA LEU A 63 4.73 10.56 6.09
C LEU A 63 4.16 9.49 7.02
N VAL A 64 4.65 8.26 6.85
CA VAL A 64 4.30 7.12 7.68
C VAL A 64 5.38 6.93 8.72
N GLU A 65 4.98 6.83 9.99
CA GLU A 65 5.91 6.68 11.09
C GLU A 65 5.36 5.77 12.18
N SER A 66 6.23 5.38 13.12
CA SER A 66 5.86 4.70 14.34
C SER A 66 6.39 5.49 15.54
N GLY A 67 5.49 6.02 16.37
CA GLY A 67 5.86 6.63 17.65
C GLY A 67 5.84 8.16 17.71
N ASN A 68 5.18 8.83 16.77
CA ASN A 68 4.91 10.28 16.80
C ASN A 68 6.19 11.16 16.93
N SER A 69 7.28 10.71 16.32
CA SER A 69 8.53 11.46 16.13
C SER A 69 8.34 12.69 15.24
N PHE A 70 7.41 12.66 14.28
CA PHE A 70 7.16 13.75 13.34
C PHE A 70 5.92 14.59 13.66
N GLY A 71 5.20 14.28 14.75
CA GLY A 71 4.13 15.12 15.28
C GLY A 71 4.50 16.61 15.42
N PRO A 72 5.69 16.96 15.96
CA PRO A 72 6.17 18.35 16.02
C PRO A 72 6.48 18.97 14.64
N LEU A 73 6.95 18.19 13.66
CA LEU A 73 7.16 18.66 12.29
C LEU A 73 5.83 19.06 11.65
N ALA A 74 4.79 18.28 11.90
CA ALA A 74 3.43 18.59 11.48
C ALA A 74 2.91 19.90 12.09
N ASP A 75 3.13 20.13 13.40
CA ASP A 75 2.73 21.37 14.07
C ASP A 75 3.50 22.56 13.51
N TYR A 76 4.77 22.36 13.19
CA TYR A 76 5.59 23.36 12.50
C TYR A 76 5.01 23.72 11.11
N TYR A 77 4.67 22.73 10.29
CA TYR A 77 4.03 22.97 8.99
C TYR A 77 2.69 23.72 9.11
N SER A 78 1.85 23.33 10.07
CA SER A 78 0.59 24.03 10.36
C SER A 78 0.84 25.49 10.77
N SER A 79 1.86 25.75 11.60
CA SER A 79 2.24 27.11 12.00
C SER A 79 2.70 28.00 10.84
N LEU A 80 3.16 27.40 9.74
CA LEU A 80 3.53 28.07 8.49
C LEU A 80 2.37 28.21 7.49
N GLY A 81 1.15 27.79 7.88
CA GLY A 81 -0.06 27.92 7.08
C GLY A 81 -0.31 26.77 6.09
N LEU A 82 0.38 25.64 6.22
CA LEU A 82 0.09 24.43 5.45
C LEU A 82 -1.11 23.69 6.04
N THR A 83 -1.93 23.07 5.19
CA THR A 83 -2.99 22.17 5.67
C THR A 83 -2.37 20.84 6.08
N VAL A 84 -2.70 20.37 7.29
CA VAL A 84 -2.11 19.17 7.88
C VAL A 84 -3.20 18.20 8.33
N ASN A 85 -3.13 16.96 7.84
CA ASN A 85 -3.93 15.84 8.30
C ASN A 85 -3.07 14.93 9.20
N LYS A 86 -3.47 14.75 10.46
CA LYS A 86 -2.81 13.85 11.41
C LYS A 86 -3.68 12.62 11.64
N VAL A 87 -3.25 11.48 11.13
CA VAL A 87 -3.95 10.21 11.29
C VAL A 87 -3.23 9.36 12.33
N SER A 88 -3.98 8.87 13.32
CA SER A 88 -3.47 7.95 14.33
C SER A 88 -4.27 6.66 14.28
N ILE A 89 -3.59 5.54 14.08
CA ILE A 89 -4.22 4.22 14.01
C ILE A 89 -4.12 3.56 15.37
N LYS A 90 -5.27 3.43 16.03
CA LYS A 90 -5.47 2.73 17.30
C LYS A 90 -6.96 2.48 17.52
N PRO A 91 -7.33 1.48 18.34
CA PRO A 91 -8.73 1.15 18.60
C PRO A 91 -9.55 2.34 19.09
N GLY A 92 -10.78 2.47 18.59
CA GLY A 92 -11.75 3.50 18.98
C GLY A 92 -11.45 4.90 18.47
N LYS A 93 -10.49 5.07 17.54
CA LYS A 93 -10.25 6.37 16.88
C LYS A 93 -11.14 6.61 15.67
N GLY A 94 -11.81 5.57 15.17
CA GLY A 94 -12.67 5.66 14.00
C GLY A 94 -11.92 5.72 12.68
N THR A 95 -10.59 5.67 12.68
CA THR A 95 -9.77 5.58 11.47
C THR A 95 -10.18 4.36 10.65
N CYS A 96 -10.42 4.56 9.37
CA CYS A 96 -10.77 3.51 8.42
C CYS A 96 -9.78 3.55 7.26
N LEU A 97 -9.36 2.37 6.84
CA LEU A 97 -8.47 2.10 5.73
C LEU A 97 -9.14 1.05 4.84
N PRO A 98 -10.05 1.45 3.93
CA PRO A 98 -10.71 0.49 3.05
C PRO A 98 -9.67 -0.16 2.15
N VAL A 99 -9.61 -1.49 2.19
CA VAL A 99 -8.61 -2.26 1.44
C VAL A 99 -9.09 -2.58 0.01
N PHE A 100 -10.41 -2.61 -0.19
CA PHE A 100 -11.05 -2.93 -1.47
C PHE A 100 -11.86 -1.75 -2.05
N ALA A 101 -11.47 -0.49 -1.76
CA ALA A 101 -12.15 0.71 -2.26
C ALA A 101 -12.31 0.71 -3.80
N ASP A 102 -11.28 0.23 -4.49
CA ASP A 102 -11.19 0.22 -5.95
C ASP A 102 -11.79 -1.04 -6.59
N ALA A 103 -12.48 -1.89 -5.83
CA ALA A 103 -13.08 -3.13 -6.32
C ALA A 103 -14.02 -2.92 -7.53
N HIS A 104 -14.68 -1.76 -7.60
CA HIS A 104 -15.54 -1.38 -8.72
C HIS A 104 -14.83 -1.40 -10.07
N LEU A 105 -13.50 -1.17 -10.10
CA LEU A 105 -12.69 -1.19 -11.31
C LEU A 105 -12.42 -2.61 -11.83
N LEU A 106 -12.64 -3.65 -11.01
CA LEU A 106 -12.51 -5.04 -11.47
C LEU A 106 -13.52 -5.40 -12.58
N ARG A 107 -14.56 -4.60 -12.81
CA ARG A 107 -15.54 -4.83 -13.87
C ARG A 107 -14.98 -4.66 -15.29
N ASP A 108 -13.96 -3.82 -15.43
CA ASP A 108 -13.32 -3.56 -16.73
C ASP A 108 -12.21 -4.59 -17.03
N ILE A 109 -11.91 -5.47 -16.07
CA ILE A 109 -10.95 -6.56 -16.22
C ILE A 109 -11.66 -7.74 -16.88
N SER A 110 -11.04 -8.27 -17.94
CA SER A 110 -11.59 -9.40 -18.70
C SER A 110 -11.48 -10.72 -17.91
N ASP A 111 -12.40 -11.65 -18.17
CA ASP A 111 -12.43 -12.95 -17.49
C ASP A 111 -11.15 -13.77 -17.76
N GLU A 112 -10.44 -13.52 -18.86
CA GLU A 112 -9.15 -14.15 -19.16
C GLU A 112 -8.09 -13.83 -18.10
N ALA A 113 -8.12 -12.65 -17.48
CA ALA A 113 -7.19 -12.27 -16.41
C ALA A 113 -7.41 -13.06 -15.10
N LEU A 114 -8.57 -13.73 -14.98
CA LEU A 114 -8.91 -14.62 -13.87
C LEU A 114 -8.44 -16.06 -14.11
N ASP A 115 -7.92 -16.37 -15.31
CA ASP A 115 -7.45 -17.71 -15.64
C ASP A 115 -6.16 -18.05 -14.89
N GLU A 116 -6.02 -19.31 -14.48
CA GLU A 116 -4.85 -19.79 -13.73
C GLU A 116 -3.56 -19.68 -14.56
N SER A 117 -3.68 -19.67 -15.89
CA SER A 117 -2.57 -19.47 -16.82
C SER A 117 -1.97 -18.07 -16.75
N GLN A 118 -2.75 -17.06 -16.33
CA GLN A 118 -2.34 -15.66 -16.19
C GLN A 118 -1.87 -15.29 -14.78
N LEU A 119 -1.93 -16.23 -13.82
CA LEU A 119 -1.37 -16.03 -12.49
C LEU A 119 0.15 -15.86 -12.59
N ARG A 120 0.64 -14.66 -12.30
CA ARG A 120 2.06 -14.41 -12.00
C ARG A 120 2.33 -14.73 -10.54
N ASP A 121 3.55 -15.15 -10.20
CA ASP A 121 3.91 -15.33 -8.80
C ASP A 121 3.93 -13.96 -8.12
N ILE A 122 3.39 -13.86 -6.89
CA ILE A 122 3.29 -12.57 -6.16
C ILE A 122 4.69 -11.99 -5.91
N ASP A 123 5.69 -12.86 -5.83
CA ASP A 123 7.09 -12.52 -5.60
C ASP A 123 7.85 -12.20 -6.90
N ASP A 124 7.27 -12.48 -8.09
CA ASP A 124 7.89 -12.17 -9.38
C ASP A 124 7.70 -10.68 -9.71
N VAL A 125 8.72 -9.89 -9.37
CA VAL A 125 8.87 -8.53 -9.89
C VAL A 125 9.53 -8.67 -11.26
N ASP A 126 8.75 -8.75 -12.34
CA ASP A 126 9.31 -8.77 -13.69
C ASP A 126 10.31 -7.60 -13.85
N ASP A 127 11.54 -7.96 -14.21
CA ASP A 127 12.67 -7.06 -14.50
C ASP A 127 12.70 -6.65 -15.98
N ASP A 128 11.59 -6.86 -16.69
CA ASP A 128 11.47 -6.46 -18.10
C ASP A 128 11.41 -4.94 -18.17
N GLU A 129 12.58 -4.32 -18.30
CA GLU A 129 12.79 -2.89 -18.58
C GLU A 129 12.26 -2.45 -19.97
N GLU A 130 11.48 -3.27 -20.67
CA GLU A 130 11.18 -3.12 -22.10
C GLU A 130 9.68 -3.09 -22.50
N ASP A 131 8.73 -2.90 -21.58
CA ASP A 131 7.36 -2.54 -22.00
C ASP A 131 7.02 -1.08 -21.61
N ASP A 132 7.19 -0.22 -22.61
CA ASP A 132 6.76 1.20 -22.65
C ASP A 132 5.23 1.33 -22.85
N ASP A 133 4.51 0.21 -22.93
CA ASP A 133 3.06 0.19 -22.96
C ASP A 133 2.52 0.51 -21.56
N GLU A 134 1.73 1.59 -21.46
CA GLU A 134 1.02 2.08 -20.28
C GLU A 134 1.02 1.08 -19.11
N GLU A 135 1.94 1.24 -18.14
CA GLU A 135 1.96 0.48 -16.88
C GLU A 135 0.65 0.79 -16.13
N LYS A 136 -0.41 0.10 -16.54
CA LYS A 136 -1.73 0.21 -15.94
C LYS A 136 -1.68 -0.44 -14.58
N ARG A 137 -2.36 0.21 -13.64
CA ARG A 137 -2.49 -0.29 -12.28
C ARG A 137 -3.09 -1.69 -12.27
N ASP A 138 -2.40 -2.61 -11.61
CA ASP A 138 -2.81 -4.01 -11.49
C ASP A 138 -3.75 -4.18 -10.29
N ILE A 139 -4.95 -3.62 -10.40
CA ILE A 139 -5.92 -3.55 -9.30
C ILE A 139 -6.28 -4.95 -8.78
N LEU A 140 -6.41 -5.93 -9.67
CA LEU A 140 -6.66 -7.32 -9.27
C LEU A 140 -5.48 -7.90 -8.48
N GLY A 141 -4.24 -7.65 -8.92
CA GLY A 141 -3.04 -8.05 -8.18
C GLY A 141 -2.95 -7.39 -6.81
N GLU A 142 -3.24 -6.09 -6.70
CA GLU A 142 -3.26 -5.34 -5.44
C GLU A 142 -4.29 -5.92 -4.45
N MET A 143 -5.52 -6.14 -4.91
CA MET A 143 -6.58 -6.74 -4.11
C MET A 143 -6.27 -8.19 -3.74
N GLU A 144 -5.62 -8.95 -4.64
CA GLU A 144 -5.16 -10.29 -4.35
C GLU A 144 -4.14 -10.29 -3.21
N ILE A 145 -3.12 -9.43 -3.23
CA ILE A 145 -2.11 -9.33 -2.17
C ILE A 145 -2.77 -9.04 -0.81
N ALA A 146 -3.68 -8.08 -0.78
CA ALA A 146 -4.46 -7.78 0.41
C ALA A 146 -5.27 -8.99 0.90
N ALA A 147 -5.98 -9.68 0.00
CA ALA A 147 -6.77 -10.85 0.35
C ALA A 147 -5.90 -12.02 0.84
N VAL A 148 -4.71 -12.24 0.24
CA VAL A 148 -3.75 -13.23 0.72
C VAL A 148 -3.30 -12.89 2.14
N LEU A 149 -2.91 -11.65 2.40
CA LEU A 149 -2.50 -11.21 3.75
C LEU A 149 -3.60 -11.43 4.79
N MET A 150 -4.86 -11.16 4.42
CA MET A 150 -6.01 -11.38 5.30
C MET A 150 -6.29 -12.86 5.57
N VAL A 151 -6.10 -13.73 4.57
CA VAL A 151 -6.35 -15.17 4.68
C VAL A 151 -5.22 -15.89 5.42
N THR A 152 -3.97 -15.51 5.19
CA THR A 152 -2.80 -16.21 5.76
C THR A 152 -2.28 -15.55 7.04
N GLY A 153 -2.85 -14.41 7.44
CA GLY A 153 -2.35 -13.62 8.56
C GLY A 153 -0.92 -13.11 8.34
N GLY A 154 -0.42 -13.10 7.10
CA GLY A 154 0.96 -12.74 6.77
C GLY A 154 2.00 -13.80 7.17
N ASP A 155 1.56 -15.02 7.52
CA ASP A 155 2.48 -16.12 7.81
C ASP A 155 3.23 -16.55 6.54
N ARG A 156 4.56 -16.60 6.62
CA ARG A 156 5.44 -17.00 5.52
C ARG A 156 5.35 -18.49 5.22
N ASP A 157 4.96 -19.29 6.21
CA ASP A 157 4.82 -20.74 6.09
C ASP A 157 3.45 -21.13 5.49
N GLU A 158 2.44 -20.26 5.62
CA GLU A 158 1.11 -20.47 5.05
C GLU A 158 1.00 -19.88 3.64
N LYS A 159 1.56 -20.60 2.66
CA LYS A 159 1.48 -20.21 1.24
C LYS A 159 0.24 -20.77 0.56
N LEU A 160 -0.50 -19.91 -0.14
CA LEU A 160 -1.58 -20.32 -1.02
C LEU A 160 -1.04 -20.97 -2.29
N SER A 161 -1.61 -22.10 -2.70
CA SER A 161 -1.30 -22.70 -3.99
C SER A 161 -1.83 -21.85 -5.14
N ARG A 162 -1.35 -22.09 -6.38
CA ARG A 162 -1.90 -21.45 -7.58
C ARG A 162 -3.42 -21.64 -7.72
N ALA A 163 -3.94 -22.82 -7.39
CA ALA A 163 -5.38 -23.09 -7.43
C ALA A 163 -6.15 -22.29 -6.36
N ASP A 164 -5.57 -22.13 -5.17
CA ASP A 164 -6.14 -21.32 -4.09
C ASP A 164 -6.21 -19.84 -4.49
N ARG A 165 -5.15 -19.33 -5.11
CA ARG A 165 -5.09 -17.97 -5.66
C ARG A 165 -6.11 -17.75 -6.78
N GLY A 166 -6.26 -18.72 -7.69
CA GLY A 166 -7.28 -18.69 -8.73
C GLY A 166 -8.71 -18.69 -8.17
N LEU A 167 -8.97 -19.44 -7.09
CA LEU A 167 -10.23 -19.38 -6.35
C LEU A 167 -10.44 -17.99 -5.72
N LEU A 168 -9.41 -17.42 -5.09
CA LEU A 168 -9.48 -16.12 -4.43
C LEU A 168 -9.77 -14.98 -5.41
N ARG A 169 -9.12 -14.95 -6.59
CA ARG A 169 -9.41 -13.96 -7.64
C ARG A 169 -10.86 -14.03 -8.13
N LYS A 170 -11.39 -15.24 -8.33
CA LYS A 170 -12.81 -15.44 -8.69
C LYS A 170 -13.75 -14.92 -7.60
N ALA A 171 -13.43 -15.22 -6.34
CA ALA A 171 -14.21 -14.73 -5.20
C ALA A 171 -14.17 -13.20 -5.08
N LEU A 172 -13.00 -12.57 -5.28
CA LEU A 172 -12.83 -11.11 -5.32
C LEU A 172 -13.70 -10.47 -6.40
N LYS A 173 -13.68 -11.02 -7.63
CA LYS A 173 -14.52 -10.52 -8.73
C LYS A 173 -16.02 -10.61 -8.40
N MET A 174 -16.46 -11.76 -7.89
CA MET A 174 -17.85 -11.97 -7.49
C MET A 174 -18.29 -11.01 -6.37
N ALA A 175 -17.43 -10.80 -5.36
CA ALA A 175 -17.70 -9.88 -4.26
C ALA A 175 -17.73 -8.41 -4.73
N ALA A 176 -16.84 -8.04 -5.64
CA ALA A 176 -16.82 -6.72 -6.26
C ALA A 176 -18.10 -6.44 -7.06
N ASP A 177 -18.57 -7.41 -7.85
CA ASP A 177 -19.81 -7.28 -8.61
C ASP A 177 -21.02 -7.15 -7.67
N MET A 178 -21.07 -7.92 -6.57
CA MET A 178 -22.12 -7.80 -5.55
C MET A 178 -22.16 -6.42 -4.89
N ALA A 179 -21.01 -5.93 -4.40
CA ALA A 179 -20.94 -4.62 -3.75
C ALA A 179 -21.28 -3.47 -4.71
N TYR A 180 -20.85 -3.60 -5.98
CA TYR A 180 -21.17 -2.64 -7.03
C TYR A 180 -22.68 -2.58 -7.32
N ASP A 181 -23.34 -3.73 -7.46
CA ASP A 181 -24.79 -3.78 -7.71
C ASP A 181 -25.59 -3.18 -6.53
N GLU A 182 -25.04 -3.23 -5.33
CA GLU A 182 -25.56 -2.58 -4.12
C GLU A 182 -25.21 -1.08 -4.01
N ASN A 183 -24.45 -0.53 -4.96
CA ASN A 183 -23.95 0.86 -4.98
C ASN A 183 -23.12 1.24 -3.74
N ARG A 184 -22.24 0.35 -3.29
CA ARG A 184 -21.34 0.58 -2.16
C ARG A 184 -19.93 0.06 -2.40
N GLN A 185 -19.00 0.41 -1.51
CA GLN A 185 -17.65 -0.16 -1.54
C GLN A 185 -17.69 -1.64 -1.12
N MET A 186 -16.82 -2.43 -1.75
CA MET A 186 -16.57 -3.81 -1.33
C MET A 186 -15.85 -3.82 0.02
N LEU A 187 -16.29 -4.71 0.90
CA LEU A 187 -15.72 -4.95 2.22
C LEU A 187 -15.09 -6.35 2.31
N PRO A 188 -14.13 -6.59 3.21
CA PRO A 188 -13.67 -7.94 3.56
C PRO A 188 -14.79 -8.93 3.87
N GLU A 189 -15.88 -8.48 4.49
CA GLU A 189 -17.06 -9.30 4.76
C GLU A 189 -17.79 -9.79 3.50
N ASP A 190 -17.71 -9.05 2.39
CA ASP A 190 -18.27 -9.50 1.11
C ASP A 190 -17.47 -10.67 0.54
N LEU A 191 -16.14 -10.58 0.62
CA LEU A 191 -15.25 -11.66 0.22
C LEU A 191 -15.50 -12.92 1.06
N LYS A 192 -15.65 -12.76 2.39
CA LYS A 192 -16.05 -13.85 3.31
C LYS A 192 -17.37 -14.48 2.85
N THR A 193 -18.41 -13.67 2.64
CA THR A 193 -19.75 -14.12 2.25
C THR A 193 -19.74 -14.90 0.92
N VAL A 194 -18.95 -14.45 -0.05
CA VAL A 194 -18.77 -15.15 -1.33
C VAL A 194 -18.07 -16.48 -1.14
N LEU A 195 -17.01 -16.55 -0.34
CA LEU A 195 -16.29 -17.80 -0.06
C LEU A 195 -17.17 -18.81 0.70
N GLU A 196 -17.99 -18.34 1.65
CA GLU A 196 -19.00 -19.18 2.32
C GLU A 196 -20.03 -19.72 1.33
N SER A 197 -20.49 -18.88 0.41
CA SER A 197 -21.41 -19.28 -0.66
C SER A 197 -20.79 -20.34 -1.57
N ILE A 198 -19.54 -20.18 -1.98
CA ILE A 198 -18.79 -21.17 -2.78
C ILE A 198 -18.64 -22.49 -2.01
N SER A 199 -18.33 -22.43 -0.71
CA SER A 199 -18.11 -23.62 0.11
C SER A 199 -19.36 -24.50 0.25
N THR A 200 -20.55 -23.91 0.10
CA THR A 200 -21.85 -24.60 0.23
C THR A 200 -22.61 -24.77 -1.09
N ASP A 201 -22.06 -24.26 -2.21
CA ASP A 201 -22.71 -24.28 -3.52
C ASP A 201 -22.93 -25.71 -4.05
N LYS A 202 -24.18 -26.06 -4.31
CA LYS A 202 -24.60 -27.37 -4.88
C LYS A 202 -25.06 -27.27 -6.33
N SER A 203 -24.85 -26.13 -6.97
CA SER A 203 -25.20 -25.91 -8.37
C SER A 203 -24.37 -26.79 -9.30
N LEU A 204 -24.95 -27.12 -10.45
CA LEU A 204 -24.30 -27.88 -11.50
C LEU A 204 -23.86 -26.92 -12.61
N ASN A 205 -22.73 -27.21 -13.24
CA ASN A 205 -22.31 -26.56 -14.47
C ASN A 205 -23.11 -27.09 -15.68
N ASP A 206 -22.88 -26.50 -16.85
CA ASP A 206 -23.55 -26.87 -18.11
C ASP A 206 -23.38 -28.35 -18.52
N LYS A 207 -22.36 -29.01 -17.96
CA LYS A 207 -22.06 -30.44 -18.19
C LYS A 207 -22.70 -31.36 -17.15
N GLY A 208 -23.51 -30.82 -16.23
CA GLY A 208 -24.20 -31.57 -15.18
C GLY A 208 -23.30 -32.05 -14.04
N SER A 209 -22.04 -31.60 -13.97
CA SER A 209 -21.17 -31.86 -12.82
C SER A 209 -21.19 -30.68 -11.85
N SER A 210 -20.75 -30.88 -10.60
CA SER A 210 -20.67 -29.81 -9.61
C SER A 210 -19.94 -28.60 -10.17
N ARG A 211 -20.50 -27.40 -9.98
CA ARG A 211 -19.87 -26.14 -10.44
C ARG A 211 -18.49 -25.97 -9.83
N TRP A 212 -18.34 -26.32 -8.55
CA TRP A 212 -17.09 -26.24 -7.81
C TRP A 212 -16.57 -27.63 -7.45
N HIS A 213 -15.26 -27.81 -7.57
CA HIS A 213 -14.61 -29.04 -7.14
C HIS A 213 -14.61 -29.14 -5.60
N PRO A 214 -14.85 -30.31 -4.98
CA PRO A 214 -14.95 -30.43 -3.51
C PRO A 214 -13.76 -29.88 -2.73
N LYS A 215 -12.53 -30.00 -3.28
CA LYS A 215 -11.33 -29.38 -2.68
C LYS A 215 -11.40 -27.86 -2.64
N MET A 216 -11.93 -27.22 -3.68
CA MET A 216 -12.10 -25.75 -3.71
C MET A 216 -13.16 -25.32 -2.71
N GLN A 217 -14.21 -26.11 -2.51
CA GLN A 217 -15.24 -25.82 -1.50
C GLN A 217 -14.67 -25.89 -0.09
N SER A 218 -13.87 -26.92 0.20
CA SER A 218 -13.14 -27.03 1.48
C SER A 218 -12.21 -25.84 1.69
N ARG A 219 -11.43 -25.47 0.67
CA ARG A 219 -10.52 -24.32 0.77
C ARG A 219 -11.27 -23.00 0.94
N ALA A 220 -12.37 -22.79 0.23
CA ALA A 220 -13.21 -21.60 0.40
C ALA A 220 -13.72 -21.48 1.84
N SER A 221 -14.12 -22.61 2.45
CA SER A 221 -14.51 -22.63 3.87
C SER A 221 -13.36 -22.24 4.80
N GLU A 222 -12.15 -22.72 4.57
CA GLU A 222 -10.97 -22.37 5.37
C GLU A 222 -10.62 -20.88 5.24
N MET A 223 -10.65 -20.34 4.02
CA MET A 223 -10.40 -18.92 3.76
C MET A 223 -11.46 -18.02 4.39
N ALA A 224 -12.73 -18.41 4.33
CA ALA A 224 -13.82 -17.66 4.97
C ALA A 224 -13.67 -17.60 6.49
N LEU A 225 -13.26 -18.71 7.12
CA LEU A 225 -12.98 -18.76 8.56
C LEU A 225 -11.79 -17.85 8.93
N ALA A 226 -10.74 -17.80 8.12
CA ALA A 226 -9.62 -16.90 8.36
C ALA A 226 -10.03 -15.41 8.25
N LEU A 227 -10.86 -15.08 7.26
CA LEU A 227 -11.36 -13.72 7.05
C LEU A 227 -12.27 -13.22 8.18
N GLU A 228 -12.85 -14.09 8.99
CA GLU A 228 -13.70 -13.70 10.13
C GLU A 228 -12.96 -12.76 11.09
N LEU A 229 -11.67 -12.99 11.32
CA LEU A 229 -10.83 -12.12 12.15
C LEU A 229 -10.75 -10.68 11.63
N MET A 230 -10.90 -10.48 10.31
CA MET A 230 -10.86 -9.14 9.69
C MET A 230 -12.19 -8.40 9.77
N THR A 231 -13.27 -9.09 10.16
CA THR A 231 -14.62 -8.53 10.23
C THR A 231 -15.02 -8.08 11.63
N GLU A 232 -14.24 -8.45 12.65
CA GLU A 232 -14.55 -8.20 14.05
C GLU A 232 -13.50 -7.31 14.74
N GLY A 233 -13.85 -6.79 15.92
CA GLY A 233 -12.89 -6.12 16.79
C GLY A 233 -12.24 -4.88 16.16
N PHE A 234 -10.92 -4.76 16.35
CA PHE A 234 -10.15 -3.62 15.87
C PHE A 234 -9.88 -3.71 14.36
N GLU A 235 -9.67 -4.92 13.85
CA GLU A 235 -9.49 -5.22 12.43
C GLU A 235 -10.73 -4.83 11.64
N GLY A 236 -11.92 -5.18 12.14
CA GLY A 236 -13.20 -4.77 11.56
C GLY A 236 -13.40 -3.25 11.58
N GLU A 237 -13.01 -2.59 12.68
CA GLU A 237 -13.00 -1.12 12.74
C GLU A 237 -12.06 -0.54 11.68
N LEU A 238 -10.88 -1.11 11.48
CA LEU A 238 -9.87 -0.54 10.59
C LEU A 238 -10.15 -0.82 9.11
N PHE A 239 -10.52 -2.06 8.75
CA PHE A 239 -10.55 -2.54 7.37
C PHE A 239 -11.94 -2.91 6.84
N ASN A 240 -12.90 -3.26 7.70
CA ASN A 240 -14.23 -3.74 7.32
C ASN A 240 -15.32 -2.66 7.43
N ARG A 241 -15.03 -1.46 6.92
CA ARG A 241 -15.99 -0.36 6.82
C ARG A 241 -15.83 0.37 5.51
N GLU A 242 -16.94 0.91 5.01
CA GLU A 242 -16.88 1.88 3.92
C GLU A 242 -16.12 3.12 4.42
N GLY A 243 -15.15 3.56 3.63
CA GLY A 243 -14.36 4.74 3.97
C GLY A 243 -14.64 5.89 3.04
N GLU A 244 -14.42 7.09 3.57
CA GLU A 244 -14.38 8.31 2.80
C GLU A 244 -12.94 8.64 2.42
N ALA A 245 -12.76 9.34 1.31
CA ALA A 245 -11.46 9.91 0.97
C ALA A 245 -10.98 10.80 2.12
N TRP A 246 -9.72 10.63 2.50
CA TRP A 246 -9.10 11.50 3.50
C TRP A 246 -9.15 12.96 3.04
N PRO A 247 -9.21 13.92 3.98
CA PRO A 247 -9.24 15.33 3.62
C PRO A 247 -7.98 15.69 2.84
N GLU A 248 -8.16 16.47 1.78
CA GLU A 248 -7.04 17.02 1.01
C GLU A 248 -6.19 17.91 1.92
N ALA A 249 -4.91 17.56 2.03
CA ALA A 249 -3.95 18.28 2.86
C ALA A 249 -2.60 18.37 2.14
N ASP A 250 -1.86 19.45 2.41
CA ASP A 250 -0.48 19.60 1.96
C ASP A 250 0.41 18.52 2.60
N VAL A 251 0.12 18.17 3.85
CA VAL A 251 0.86 17.18 4.64
C VAL A 251 -0.11 16.23 5.32
N THR A 252 0.07 14.93 5.09
CA THR A 252 -0.59 13.85 5.83
C THR A 252 0.46 13.05 6.59
N ILE A 253 0.33 12.99 7.92
CA ILE A 253 1.19 12.15 8.76
C ILE A 253 0.36 11.02 9.36
N VAL A 254 0.83 9.79 9.20
CA VAL A 254 0.16 8.58 9.66
C VAL A 254 1.02 7.89 10.71
N ASP A 255 0.52 7.85 11.94
CA ASP A 255 1.15 7.15 13.07
C ASP A 255 0.62 5.71 13.15
N LEU A 256 1.50 4.76 12.85
CA LEU A 256 1.30 3.31 12.93
C LEU A 256 1.79 2.71 14.26
N GLY A 257 2.09 3.52 15.27
CA GLY A 257 2.68 3.06 16.53
C GLY A 257 1.88 1.99 17.28
N TYR A 258 0.56 1.89 17.06
CA TYR A 258 -0.22 0.77 17.60
C TYR A 258 0.05 -0.55 16.87
N LEU A 259 0.14 -0.51 15.53
CA LEU A 259 0.39 -1.68 14.68
C LEU A 259 1.85 -2.15 14.73
N ALA A 260 2.77 -1.31 15.20
CA ALA A 260 4.19 -1.68 15.36
C ALA A 260 4.45 -2.64 16.54
N ARG A 261 3.40 -3.13 17.20
CA ARG A 261 3.49 -4.10 18.30
C ARG A 261 3.54 -5.50 17.73
N GLU A 262 4.20 -6.40 18.46
CA GLU A 262 4.23 -7.83 18.14
C GLU A 262 2.81 -8.39 18.02
N GLY A 263 2.56 -9.16 16.95
CA GLY A 263 1.26 -9.77 16.63
C GLY A 263 0.35 -8.92 15.73
N TYR A 264 0.79 -7.75 15.26
CA TYR A 264 0.06 -6.89 14.32
C TYR A 264 0.72 -6.79 12.94
N GLU A 265 1.61 -7.72 12.60
CA GLU A 265 2.45 -7.65 11.39
C GLU A 265 1.62 -7.65 10.10
N SER A 266 0.53 -8.42 10.04
CA SER A 266 -0.37 -8.46 8.88
C SER A 266 -1.25 -7.21 8.78
N GLN A 267 -1.77 -6.72 9.91
CA GLN A 267 -2.52 -5.48 9.98
C GLN A 267 -1.62 -4.29 9.57
N MET A 268 -0.35 -4.30 9.98
CA MET A 268 0.64 -3.32 9.53
C MET A 268 0.83 -3.36 8.02
N ALA A 269 1.04 -4.55 7.44
CA ALA A 269 1.19 -4.73 6.00
C ALA A 269 -0.05 -4.23 5.23
N LEU A 270 -1.25 -4.63 5.68
CA LEU A 270 -2.53 -4.20 5.08
C LEU A 270 -2.73 -2.69 5.19
N ALA A 271 -2.41 -2.09 6.33
CA ALA A 271 -2.51 -0.66 6.51
C ALA A 271 -1.62 0.08 5.51
N VAL A 272 -0.35 -0.35 5.36
CA VAL A 272 0.58 0.31 4.44
C VAL A 272 0.19 0.11 2.97
N ILE A 273 -0.38 -1.04 2.58
CA ILE A 273 -0.97 -1.23 1.25
C ILE A 273 -2.13 -0.27 1.02
N SER A 274 -3.05 -0.14 1.98
CA SER A 274 -4.19 0.78 1.85
C SER A 274 -3.73 2.25 1.74
N LEU A 275 -2.67 2.63 2.47
CA LEU A 275 -2.04 3.95 2.33
C LEU A 275 -1.42 4.15 0.95
N ALA A 276 -0.70 3.15 0.44
CA ALA A 276 -0.11 3.20 -0.89
C ALA A 276 -1.18 3.32 -1.99
N ASN A 277 -2.30 2.61 -1.85
CA ASN A 277 -3.46 2.73 -2.74
C ASN A 277 -4.10 4.13 -2.68
N THR A 278 -4.19 4.73 -1.49
CA THR A 278 -4.65 6.12 -1.33
C THR A 278 -3.72 7.09 -2.07
N VAL A 279 -2.40 6.91 -1.93
CA VAL A 279 -1.39 7.70 -2.65
C VAL A 279 -1.48 7.48 -4.16
N ASN A 280 -1.66 6.23 -4.63
CA ASN A 280 -1.84 5.88 -6.03
C ASN A 280 -3.03 6.64 -6.63
N HIS A 281 -4.19 6.58 -5.98
CA HIS A 281 -5.40 7.26 -6.46
C HIS A 281 -5.18 8.77 -6.60
N ILE A 282 -4.47 9.39 -5.65
CA ILE A 282 -4.13 10.81 -5.72
C ILE A 282 -3.14 11.07 -6.86
N ALA A 283 -2.11 10.24 -7.02
CA ALA A 283 -1.10 10.37 -8.06
C ALA A 283 -1.72 10.24 -9.47
N GLU A 284 -2.64 9.30 -9.68
CA GLU A 284 -3.35 9.12 -10.96
C GLU A 284 -4.29 10.30 -11.27
N ARG A 285 -5.03 10.78 -10.26
CA ARG A 285 -5.91 11.94 -10.40
C ARG A 285 -5.14 13.21 -10.75
N ASP A 286 -4.00 13.40 -10.10
CA ASP A 286 -3.18 14.62 -10.19
C ASP A 286 -1.99 14.45 -11.17
N GLN A 287 -1.99 13.42 -12.03
CA GLN A 287 -0.87 13.06 -12.93
C GLN A 287 -0.46 14.15 -13.95
N HIS A 288 -1.29 15.17 -14.12
CA HIS A 288 -1.05 16.32 -15.00
C HIS A 288 -0.84 17.63 -14.23
N ASP A 289 -0.80 17.56 -12.89
CA ASP A 289 -0.40 18.68 -12.05
C ASP A 289 1.14 18.76 -11.97
N ASP A 290 1.67 19.95 -11.75
CA ASP A 290 3.10 20.19 -11.56
C ASP A 290 3.56 19.90 -10.12
N ARG A 291 2.63 19.42 -9.26
CA ARG A 291 2.87 19.18 -7.84
C ARG A 291 3.16 17.72 -7.55
N ASP A 292 4.45 17.42 -7.40
CA ASP A 292 4.93 16.09 -6.99
C ASP A 292 4.38 15.63 -5.63
N ILE A 293 4.37 14.31 -5.44
CA ILE A 293 4.07 13.65 -4.17
C ILE A 293 5.38 13.08 -3.59
N VAL A 294 5.62 13.31 -2.30
CA VAL A 294 6.70 12.62 -1.57
C VAL A 294 6.05 11.69 -0.55
N PHE A 295 6.18 10.38 -0.76
CA PHE A 295 5.70 9.36 0.15
C PHE A 295 6.87 8.82 0.97
N THR A 296 6.94 9.21 2.24
CA THR A 296 8.02 8.86 3.16
C THR A 296 7.56 7.81 4.15
N ILE A 297 8.36 6.76 4.34
CA ILE A 297 8.15 5.73 5.36
C ILE A 297 9.38 5.70 6.27
N ASP A 298 9.21 6.15 7.52
CA ASP A 298 10.18 5.87 8.58
C ASP A 298 9.97 4.44 9.09
N GLU A 299 11.05 3.78 9.48
CA GLU A 299 11.03 2.34 9.79
C GLU A 299 10.56 1.46 8.63
N ALA A 300 11.13 1.68 7.44
CA ALA A 300 10.82 1.00 6.18
C ALA A 300 10.96 -0.53 6.21
N HIS A 301 11.53 -1.12 7.27
CA HIS A 301 11.50 -2.58 7.47
C HIS A 301 10.07 -3.13 7.50
N VAL A 302 9.08 -2.30 7.86
CA VAL A 302 7.64 -2.62 7.77
C VAL A 302 7.23 -3.04 6.35
N VAL A 303 7.78 -2.42 5.31
CA VAL A 303 7.45 -2.74 3.91
C VAL A 303 8.44 -3.69 3.28
N THR A 304 9.73 -3.60 3.64
CA THR A 304 10.78 -4.36 2.94
C THR A 304 10.96 -5.77 3.48
N ALA A 305 10.67 -6.00 4.77
CA ALA A 305 10.81 -7.33 5.36
C ALA A 305 9.67 -8.28 4.98
N ASN A 306 8.50 -7.78 4.59
CA ASN A 306 7.37 -8.63 4.26
C ASN A 306 7.46 -9.10 2.79
N PRO A 307 7.51 -10.42 2.53
CA PRO A 307 7.69 -10.94 1.17
C PRO A 307 6.53 -10.62 0.22
N LEU A 308 5.33 -10.30 0.72
CA LEU A 308 4.20 -9.91 -0.11
C LEU A 308 4.14 -8.39 -0.36
N VAL A 309 4.63 -7.59 0.59
CA VAL A 309 4.58 -6.11 0.50
C VAL A 309 5.76 -5.55 -0.28
N SER A 310 6.95 -6.14 -0.15
CA SER A 310 8.16 -5.67 -0.84
C SER A 310 8.03 -5.71 -2.37
N PRO A 311 7.60 -6.83 -3.00
CA PRO A 311 7.32 -6.88 -4.44
C PRO A 311 6.28 -5.85 -4.90
N TYR A 312 5.23 -5.65 -4.10
CA TYR A 312 4.21 -4.64 -4.36
C TYR A 312 4.81 -3.23 -4.40
N PHE A 313 5.61 -2.86 -3.40
CA PHE A 313 6.29 -1.56 -3.36
C PHE A 313 7.30 -1.38 -4.51
N ALA A 314 8.00 -2.45 -4.89
CA ALA A 314 8.89 -2.43 -6.05
C ALA A 314 8.11 -2.12 -7.33
N LYS A 315 6.99 -2.81 -7.58
CA LYS A 315 6.13 -2.60 -8.75
C LYS A 315 5.53 -1.19 -8.80
N ILE A 316 4.87 -0.74 -7.73
CA ILE A 316 4.23 0.59 -7.72
C ILE A 316 5.26 1.72 -7.82
N SER A 317 6.49 1.53 -7.33
CA SER A 317 7.53 2.56 -7.44
C SER A 317 7.94 2.84 -8.89
N LYS A 318 7.92 1.81 -9.77
CA LYS A 318 8.17 1.98 -11.21
C LYS A 318 7.09 2.88 -11.85
N MET A 319 5.82 2.64 -11.54
CA MET A 319 4.69 3.47 -11.98
C MET A 319 4.77 4.90 -11.41
N TRP A 320 5.04 5.04 -10.09
CA TRP A 320 5.13 6.32 -9.40
C TRP A 320 6.16 7.29 -9.99
N ARG A 321 7.25 6.75 -10.55
CA ARG A 321 8.24 7.56 -11.27
C ARG A 321 7.61 8.35 -12.42
N LYS A 322 6.62 7.79 -13.12
CA LYS A 322 5.91 8.45 -14.24
C LYS A 322 4.89 9.48 -13.75
N LEU A 323 4.37 9.31 -12.54
CA LEU A 323 3.33 10.15 -11.92
C LEU A 323 3.90 11.25 -10.99
N GLY A 324 5.20 11.52 -11.01
CA GLY A 324 5.81 12.52 -10.10
C GLY A 324 5.68 12.16 -8.62
N THR A 325 5.62 10.86 -8.30
CA THR A 325 5.48 10.35 -6.93
C THR A 325 6.78 9.69 -6.48
N TRP A 326 7.32 10.11 -5.34
CA TRP A 326 8.65 9.75 -4.89
C TRP A 326 8.63 9.02 -3.55
N LEU A 327 8.88 7.71 -3.58
CA LEU A 327 9.06 6.88 -2.38
C LEU A 327 10.40 7.16 -1.68
N TRP A 328 10.32 7.57 -0.42
CA TRP A 328 11.45 7.87 0.47
C TRP A 328 11.43 6.92 1.67
N LEU A 329 12.39 6.00 1.74
CA LEU A 329 12.44 4.98 2.78
C LEU A 329 13.55 5.30 3.78
N ALA A 330 13.25 5.20 5.08
CA ALA A 330 14.26 5.23 6.12
C ALA A 330 14.27 3.92 6.93
N THR A 331 15.43 3.26 7.02
CA THR A 331 15.55 1.97 7.73
C THR A 331 16.78 1.93 8.64
N GLN A 332 16.73 1.09 9.67
CA GLN A 332 17.89 0.82 10.53
C GLN A 332 18.79 -0.29 9.98
N ASN A 333 18.22 -1.23 9.24
CA ASN A 333 18.84 -2.48 8.90
C ASN A 333 18.66 -2.78 7.40
N LEU A 334 19.78 -2.87 6.70
CA LEU A 334 19.81 -3.20 5.27
C LEU A 334 19.59 -4.69 5.01
N LYS A 335 19.67 -5.57 6.02
CA LYS A 335 19.37 -7.00 5.83
C LYS A 335 17.88 -7.26 5.58
N ASP A 336 17.04 -6.27 5.85
CA ASP A 336 15.60 -6.34 5.64
C ASP A 336 15.21 -5.95 4.20
N TYR A 337 16.19 -5.73 3.31
CA TYR A 337 16.07 -5.53 1.86
C TYR A 337 16.69 -6.72 1.13
#